data_AF-A0A9N8W7H8-F1
#
_entry.id   AF-A0A9N8W7H8-F1
#
_cell.length_a   1.000
_cell.length_b   1.000
_cell.length_c   1.000
_cell.angle_alpha   90.00
_cell.angle_beta   90.00
_cell.angle_gamma   90.00
#
_symmetry.space_group_name_H-M   'P 1'
#
loop_
_entity.id
_entity.type
_entity.pdbx_description
1 polymer ?
#
loop_
_entity_poly.entity_id
_entity_poly.type
_entity_poly.pdbx_seq_one_letter_code
_entity_poly.pdbx_strand_id
1 'polypeptide(L)'
;MAFRITLTEGIVGGFKPATIRRMISIADENGEVIVRSSTLKSRDDYNVMQGTLTSQQVGTLVNDLKVGLNDLPTEMTSGGQDIYGMDTSISFQSNDFEWRNGGSGGCTNEESEIQPTPVQKALFQELVQKILSISQQYAVQSQKLYEQFKMDKLFQWSVENSESSNETPQTLNNLDPEIIDHILGKSDAVRMKEIVEIVLDPKETVDSKENALDDLEMLVEQIDNANDIENMNLWPKILSFLSLPEASLRKHAIWVCGTAVQNNIRAQKAFTDKGGLKILMDILKDSHQDDEVRSKALYAISGTIKHNAPALAQFEKDGGYDVLLSLLATSDDLSILRKTVFLFNTLLIQDPTVATTQIKEKSINKQFINLLNKHGSGDEDLVDKIFRTFLAEFQHSLSLTEDEVNELKNILPVMKKKYGDNFLSSTEWAELESKIQ
;
A
#
# COMPACT_ATOMS: atom_id res chain seq x y z
N MET A 1 13.25 -31.70 6.27
CA MET A 1 12.26 -32.71 5.78
C MET A 1 11.02 -31.89 5.50
N ALA A 2 10.48 -31.89 4.29
CA ALA A 2 9.30 -31.08 4.00
C ALA A 2 8.08 -31.64 4.76
N PHE A 3 7.57 -30.87 5.71
CA PHE A 3 6.31 -31.16 6.38
C PHE A 3 5.57 -29.86 6.69
N ARG A 4 4.26 -29.96 6.87
CA ARG A 4 3.39 -28.88 7.28
C ARG A 4 2.32 -29.42 8.21
N ILE A 5 2.22 -28.83 9.40
CA ILE A 5 1.15 -29.08 10.36
C ILE A 5 0.36 -27.79 10.51
N THR A 6 -0.96 -27.88 10.38
CA THR A 6 -1.89 -26.77 10.60
C THR A 6 -2.96 -27.21 11.58
N LEU A 7 -3.23 -26.38 12.59
CA LEU A 7 -4.38 -26.51 13.48
C LEU A 7 -5.27 -25.27 13.34
N THR A 8 -6.56 -25.47 13.16
CA THR A 8 -7.53 -24.36 13.00
C THR A 8 -8.68 -24.53 13.98
N GLU A 9 -8.98 -23.50 14.78
CA GLU A 9 -10.17 -23.44 15.65
C GLU A 9 -11.23 -22.52 15.03
N GLY A 10 -12.51 -22.88 15.14
CA GLY A 10 -13.62 -22.12 14.54
C GLY A 10 -13.97 -22.58 13.13
N ILE A 11 -13.96 -23.89 12.90
CA ILE A 11 -14.21 -24.52 11.60
C ILE A 11 -15.69 -24.82 11.34
N VAL A 12 -16.55 -24.83 12.37
CA VAL A 12 -17.96 -25.16 12.24
C VAL A 12 -18.74 -23.94 11.76
N GLY A 13 -19.32 -24.05 10.56
CA GLY A 13 -20.23 -23.08 9.99
C GLY A 13 -21.69 -23.56 10.02
N GLY A 14 -22.62 -22.64 9.82
CA GLY A 14 -24.04 -22.95 9.67
C GLY A 14 -24.63 -22.16 8.51
N PHE A 15 -25.69 -21.38 8.76
CA PHE A 15 -26.18 -20.38 7.80
C PHE A 15 -25.17 -19.25 7.53
N LYS A 16 -24.18 -19.06 8.42
CA LYS A 16 -23.03 -18.16 8.24
C LYS A 16 -21.76 -18.99 8.03
N PRO A 17 -20.81 -18.50 7.21
CA PRO A 17 -19.49 -19.13 7.07
C PRO A 17 -18.80 -19.29 8.42
N ALA A 18 -17.98 -20.35 8.53
CA ALA A 18 -17.14 -20.58 9.68
C ALA A 18 -16.25 -19.36 9.98
N THR A 19 -16.11 -19.00 11.25
CA THR A 19 -15.25 -17.89 11.68
C THR A 19 -14.03 -18.47 12.38
N ILE A 20 -12.91 -18.46 11.67
CA ILE A 20 -11.63 -18.96 12.19
C ILE A 20 -11.20 -18.06 13.35
N ARG A 21 -11.13 -18.63 14.56
CA ARG A 21 -10.73 -17.91 15.76
C ARG A 21 -9.23 -17.98 16.00
N ARG A 22 -8.63 -19.11 15.63
CA ARG A 22 -7.20 -19.36 15.79
C ARG A 22 -6.70 -20.23 14.66
N MET A 23 -5.48 -19.95 14.21
CA MET A 23 -4.72 -20.80 13.31
C MET A 23 -3.31 -20.96 13.84
N ILE A 24 -2.83 -22.20 13.89
CA ILE A 24 -1.44 -22.52 14.19
C ILE A 24 -0.84 -23.19 12.97
N SER A 25 0.32 -22.74 12.54
CA SER A 25 1.07 -23.36 11.45
C SER A 25 2.48 -23.71 11.91
N ILE A 26 2.92 -24.93 11.64
CA ILE A 26 4.27 -25.41 11.92
C ILE A 26 4.84 -26.01 10.64
N ALA A 27 5.89 -25.42 10.09
CA ALA A 27 6.49 -25.84 8.83
C ALA A 27 7.99 -25.54 8.78
N ASP A 28 8.71 -26.31 7.96
CA ASP A 28 10.09 -26.03 7.57
C ASP A 28 10.10 -24.91 6.53
N GLU A 29 10.73 -23.78 6.86
CA GLU A 29 10.92 -22.62 6.01
C GLU A 29 12.41 -22.33 5.89
N ASN A 30 12.99 -22.63 4.72
CA ASN A 30 14.40 -22.39 4.42
C ASN A 30 15.40 -23.06 5.40
N GLY A 31 15.04 -24.21 5.98
CA GLY A 31 15.93 -25.00 6.86
C GLY A 31 15.72 -24.75 8.36
N GLU A 32 14.83 -23.83 8.73
CA GLU A 32 14.36 -23.64 10.11
C GLU A 32 12.89 -24.01 10.24
N VAL A 33 12.49 -24.60 11.37
CA VAL A 33 11.08 -24.90 11.61
C VAL A 33 10.42 -23.77 12.37
N ILE A 34 9.50 -23.10 11.68
CA ILE A 34 8.75 -21.95 12.22
C ILE A 34 7.42 -22.45 12.77
N VAL A 35 7.06 -21.96 13.97
CA VAL A 35 5.72 -22.07 14.53
C VAL A 35 5.08 -20.68 14.53
N ARG A 36 3.94 -20.53 13.85
CA ARG A 36 3.12 -19.31 13.84
C ARG A 36 1.79 -19.55 14.52
N SER A 37 1.36 -18.59 15.32
CA SER A 37 0.09 -18.57 16.05
C SER A 37 -0.68 -17.31 15.68
N SER A 38 -1.78 -17.46 14.96
CA SER A 38 -2.66 -16.38 14.54
C SER A 38 -3.95 -16.46 15.34
N THR A 39 -4.32 -15.40 16.05
CA THR A 39 -5.58 -15.32 16.83
C THR A 39 -6.40 -14.13 16.37
N LEU A 40 -7.69 -14.35 16.10
CA LEU A 40 -8.60 -13.33 15.58
C LEU A 40 -8.70 -12.14 16.55
N LYS A 41 -8.50 -10.93 16.02
CA LYS A 41 -8.57 -9.65 16.74
C LYS A 41 -9.84 -8.89 16.40
N SER A 42 -10.10 -8.71 15.11
CA SER A 42 -11.31 -8.09 14.57
C SER A 42 -11.58 -8.66 13.17
N ARG A 43 -12.69 -8.31 12.52
CA ARG A 43 -13.16 -8.92 11.25
C ARG A 43 -12.03 -9.16 10.24
N ASP A 44 -11.63 -10.42 10.04
CA ASP A 44 -10.53 -10.89 9.18
C ASP A 44 -9.12 -10.36 9.52
N ASP A 45 -8.96 -9.71 10.68
CA ASP A 45 -7.71 -9.19 11.24
C ASP A 45 -7.22 -10.11 12.38
N TYR A 46 -5.97 -10.58 12.29
CA TYR A 46 -5.38 -11.55 13.22
C TYR A 46 -4.12 -10.98 13.88
N ASN A 47 -4.01 -11.20 15.19
CA ASN A 47 -2.74 -11.06 15.89
C ASN A 47 -1.87 -12.29 15.57
N VAL A 48 -0.71 -12.08 14.96
CA VAL A 48 0.22 -13.15 14.61
C VAL A 48 1.43 -13.09 15.55
N MET A 49 1.72 -14.23 16.16
CA MET A 49 2.93 -14.46 16.96
C MET A 49 3.74 -15.60 16.33
N GLN A 50 5.06 -15.55 16.44
CA GLN A 50 5.92 -16.57 15.83
C GLN A 50 7.15 -16.89 16.66
N GLY A 51 7.70 -18.08 16.43
CA GLY A 51 9.02 -18.47 16.90
C GLY A 51 9.52 -19.74 16.23
N THR A 52 10.62 -20.28 16.73
CA THR A 52 11.33 -21.39 16.11
C THR A 52 11.31 -22.64 16.99
N LEU A 53 11.38 -23.81 16.35
CA LEU A 53 11.50 -25.10 17.01
C LEU A 53 12.84 -25.75 16.68
N THR A 54 13.47 -26.36 17.69
CA THR A 54 14.67 -27.19 17.54
C THR A 54 14.33 -28.51 16.85
N SER A 55 15.31 -29.13 16.19
CA SER A 55 15.14 -30.42 15.52
C SER A 55 14.60 -31.52 16.45
N GLN A 56 14.97 -31.48 17.74
CA GLN A 56 14.45 -32.44 18.73
C GLN A 56 12.96 -32.22 19.02
N GLN A 57 12.53 -30.97 19.25
CA GLN A 57 11.11 -30.64 19.50
C GLN A 57 10.24 -31.02 18.30
N VAL A 58 10.72 -30.73 17.10
CA VAL A 58 10.05 -31.09 15.85
C VAL A 58 9.96 -32.59 15.69
N GLY A 59 11.05 -33.32 15.92
CA GLY A 59 11.09 -34.78 15.82
C GLY A 59 10.05 -35.45 16.74
N THR A 60 9.98 -35.00 18.00
CA THR A 60 8.98 -35.50 18.96
C THR A 60 7.55 -35.19 18.50
N LEU A 61 7.26 -33.94 18.13
CA LEU A 61 5.92 -33.54 17.69
C LEU A 61 5.46 -34.32 16.45
N VAL A 62 6.31 -34.40 15.44
CA VAL A 62 6.03 -35.10 14.18
C VAL A 62 5.75 -36.57 14.44
N ASN A 63 6.59 -37.23 15.25
CA ASN A 63 6.40 -38.63 15.58
C ASN A 63 5.08 -38.87 16.33
N ASP A 64 4.79 -38.06 17.34
CA ASP A 64 3.59 -38.20 18.15
C ASP A 64 2.31 -37.96 17.32
N LEU A 65 2.33 -37.00 16.40
CA LEU A 65 1.23 -36.76 15.48
C LEU A 65 1.07 -37.89 14.47
N LYS A 66 2.16 -38.41 13.87
CA LYS A 66 2.08 -39.54 12.95
C LYS A 66 1.46 -40.77 13.62
N VAL A 67 1.94 -41.12 14.81
CA VAL A 67 1.43 -42.26 15.57
C VAL A 67 -0.02 -42.03 15.98
N GLY A 68 -0.34 -40.87 16.55
CA GLY A 68 -1.67 -40.59 17.08
C GLY A 68 -2.74 -40.44 16.00
N LEU A 69 -2.44 -39.72 14.90
CA LEU A 69 -3.41 -39.49 13.83
C LEU A 69 -3.67 -40.74 12.97
N ASN A 70 -2.71 -41.67 12.89
CA ASN A 70 -2.87 -42.90 12.12
C ASN A 70 -4.07 -43.75 12.58
N ASP A 71 -4.40 -43.68 13.88
CA ASP A 71 -5.48 -44.47 14.47
C ASP A 71 -6.83 -43.72 14.54
N LEU A 72 -6.87 -42.51 13.97
CA LEU A 72 -8.02 -41.63 13.99
C LEU A 72 -8.77 -41.62 12.65
N PRO A 73 -10.10 -41.83 12.66
CA PRO A 73 -10.89 -41.77 11.45
C PRO A 73 -11.01 -40.33 10.93
N THR A 74 -11.19 -40.19 9.63
CA THR A 74 -11.60 -38.93 8.99
C THR A 74 -13.06 -39.03 8.55
N GLU A 75 -13.73 -37.89 8.38
CA GLU A 75 -15.11 -37.89 7.89
C GLU A 75 -15.22 -38.46 6.47
N MET A 76 -16.38 -39.05 6.14
CA MET A 76 -16.60 -39.68 4.83
C MET A 76 -16.64 -38.63 3.70
N THR A 77 -17.28 -37.49 3.95
CA THR A 77 -17.30 -36.33 3.07
C THR A 77 -16.42 -35.25 3.69
N SER A 78 -15.28 -34.92 3.08
CA SER A 78 -14.38 -33.89 3.61
C SER A 78 -15.11 -32.56 3.84
N GLY A 79 -15.05 -32.04 5.07
CA GLY A 79 -15.81 -30.84 5.43
C GLY A 79 -17.31 -31.04 5.61
N GLY A 80 -17.77 -32.28 5.69
CA GLY A 80 -19.15 -32.66 6.02
C GLY A 80 -19.46 -32.33 7.48
N GLN A 81 -19.10 -33.23 8.40
CA GLN A 81 -19.32 -33.05 9.84
C GLN A 81 -18.00 -32.79 10.59
N ASP A 82 -18.04 -31.96 11.62
CA ASP A 82 -17.04 -32.04 12.69
C ASP A 82 -17.32 -33.28 13.57
N ILE A 83 -16.80 -34.43 13.14
CA ILE A 83 -17.01 -35.73 13.82
C ILE A 83 -16.39 -35.80 15.22
N TYR A 84 -15.43 -34.92 15.51
CA TYR A 84 -14.80 -34.81 16.82
C TYR A 84 -15.57 -33.87 17.76
N GLY A 85 -16.36 -32.95 17.22
CA GLY A 85 -17.24 -32.05 17.97
C GLY A 85 -16.47 -31.01 18.81
N MET A 86 -15.28 -30.63 18.34
CA MET A 86 -14.36 -29.74 19.04
C MET A 86 -14.22 -28.39 18.35
N ASP A 87 -14.92 -28.15 17.25
CA ASP A 87 -14.79 -26.96 16.41
C ASP A 87 -13.33 -26.71 16.01
N THR A 88 -12.60 -27.80 15.74
CA THR A 88 -11.15 -27.82 15.52
C THR A 88 -10.74 -28.78 14.40
N SER A 89 -9.88 -28.33 13.49
CA SER A 89 -9.23 -29.19 12.49
C SER A 89 -7.73 -29.29 12.70
N ILE A 90 -7.18 -30.45 12.36
CA ILE A 90 -5.76 -30.69 12.15
C ILE A 90 -5.59 -31.09 10.68
N SER A 91 -4.58 -30.52 10.03
CA SER A 91 -4.05 -30.96 8.76
C SER A 91 -2.56 -31.20 8.92
N PHE A 92 -2.11 -32.42 8.62
CA PHE A 92 -0.71 -32.79 8.67
C PHE A 92 -0.32 -33.44 7.35
N GLN A 93 0.64 -32.82 6.67
CA GLN A 93 1.23 -33.31 5.44
C GLN A 93 2.74 -33.44 5.60
N SER A 94 3.30 -34.56 5.15
CA SER A 94 4.73 -34.81 5.01
C SER A 94 4.95 -35.74 3.81
N ASN A 95 6.21 -36.01 3.45
CA ASN A 95 6.55 -36.84 2.28
C ASN A 95 5.90 -38.24 2.28
N ASP A 96 5.63 -38.81 3.45
CA ASP A 96 5.20 -40.20 3.66
C ASP A 96 3.91 -40.31 4.49
N PHE A 97 3.29 -39.20 4.86
CA PHE A 97 2.10 -39.19 5.70
C PHE A 97 1.21 -37.98 5.39
N GLU A 98 -0.08 -38.22 5.20
CA GLU A 98 -1.10 -37.19 5.03
C GLU A 98 -2.33 -37.55 5.86
N TRP A 99 -2.79 -36.61 6.69
CA TRP A 99 -3.99 -36.75 7.48
C TRP A 99 -4.67 -35.39 7.65
N ARG A 100 -5.99 -35.35 7.54
CA ARG A 100 -6.77 -34.13 7.74
C ARG A 100 -8.21 -34.44 8.15
N ASN A 101 -8.74 -33.70 9.12
CA ASN A 101 -10.18 -33.59 9.35
C ASN A 101 -10.69 -32.19 8.95
N GLY A 102 -11.92 -32.12 8.47
CA GLY A 102 -12.56 -30.92 7.95
C GLY A 102 -12.11 -30.50 6.55
N GLY A 103 -12.93 -29.67 5.89
CA GLY A 103 -12.70 -29.15 4.53
C GLY A 103 -11.88 -27.86 4.51
N SER A 104 -11.53 -27.37 3.32
CA SER A 104 -10.81 -26.09 3.13
C SER A 104 -11.62 -24.87 3.58
N GLY A 105 -12.96 -24.96 3.57
CA GLY A 105 -13.89 -23.92 4.01
C GLY A 105 -14.54 -24.16 5.38
N GLY A 106 -14.08 -25.15 6.14
CA GLY A 106 -14.71 -25.57 7.40
C GLY A 106 -15.61 -26.80 7.27
N CYS A 107 -16.35 -27.10 8.33
CA CYS A 107 -17.35 -28.17 8.37
C CYS A 107 -18.76 -27.60 8.13
N THR A 108 -19.59 -28.39 7.46
CA THR A 108 -21.01 -28.12 7.20
C THR A 108 -21.89 -28.88 8.22
N ASN A 109 -23.19 -28.95 7.96
CA ASN A 109 -24.14 -29.72 8.79
C ASN A 109 -24.43 -31.12 8.21
N GLU A 110 -23.65 -31.58 7.24
CA GLU A 110 -23.82 -32.93 6.67
C GLU A 110 -23.31 -33.98 7.66
N GLU A 111 -24.15 -34.93 8.06
CA GLU A 111 -23.75 -36.01 8.96
C GLU A 111 -22.76 -36.97 8.28
N SER A 112 -21.74 -37.40 9.03
CA SER A 112 -20.80 -38.42 8.59
C SER A 112 -21.24 -39.80 9.09
N GLU A 113 -21.23 -40.80 8.21
CA GLU A 113 -21.44 -42.20 8.58
C GLU A 113 -20.32 -42.74 9.49
N ILE A 114 -19.15 -42.10 9.43
CA ILE A 114 -18.00 -42.40 10.28
C ILE A 114 -18.07 -41.54 11.54
N GLN A 115 -18.11 -42.18 12.70
CA GLN A 115 -18.12 -41.54 14.02
C GLN A 115 -16.97 -42.08 14.89
N PRO A 116 -16.09 -41.22 15.44
CA PRO A 116 -15.01 -41.66 16.31
C PRO A 116 -15.54 -42.12 17.67
N THR A 117 -14.91 -43.17 18.20
CA THR A 117 -15.17 -43.65 19.56
C THR A 117 -14.78 -42.60 20.61
N PRO A 118 -15.29 -42.68 21.85
CA PRO A 118 -14.88 -41.78 22.93
C PRO A 118 -13.36 -41.77 23.17
N VAL A 119 -12.70 -42.91 23.00
CA VAL A 119 -11.23 -43.05 23.12
C VAL A 119 -10.52 -42.27 22.00
N GLN A 120 -11.00 -42.39 20.76
CA GLN A 120 -10.45 -41.64 19.63
C GLN A 120 -10.69 -40.13 19.76
N LYS A 121 -11.84 -39.70 20.29
CA LYS A 121 -12.07 -38.28 20.60
C LYS A 121 -11.11 -37.75 21.66
N ALA A 122 -10.84 -38.53 22.70
CA ALA A 122 -9.86 -38.18 23.72
C ALA A 122 -8.43 -38.09 23.16
N LEU A 123 -8.03 -39.02 22.29
CA LEU A 123 -6.74 -38.98 21.60
C LEU A 123 -6.63 -37.75 20.70
N PHE A 124 -7.65 -37.45 19.90
CA PHE A 124 -7.69 -36.23 19.08
C PHE A 124 -7.53 -34.96 19.94
N GLN A 125 -8.24 -34.89 21.06
CA GLN A 125 -8.12 -33.79 22.02
C GLN A 125 -6.69 -33.66 22.57
N GLU A 126 -6.02 -34.77 22.90
CA GLU A 126 -4.63 -34.76 23.35
C GLU A 126 -3.67 -34.19 22.30
N LEU A 127 -3.82 -34.61 21.04
CA LEU A 127 -3.00 -34.12 19.93
C LEU A 127 -3.23 -32.62 19.67
N VAL A 128 -4.49 -32.16 19.74
CA VAL A 128 -4.85 -30.74 19.71
C VAL A 128 -4.12 -29.99 20.82
N GLN A 129 -4.20 -30.46 22.07
CA GLN A 129 -3.51 -29.81 23.20
C GLN A 129 -1.98 -29.80 23.04
N LYS A 130 -1.41 -30.83 22.41
CA LYS A 130 0.03 -30.88 22.12
C LYS A 130 0.45 -29.79 21.13
N ILE A 131 -0.30 -29.59 20.04
CA ILE A 131 -0.03 -28.51 19.07
C ILE A 131 -0.22 -27.13 19.73
N LEU A 132 -1.32 -26.96 20.49
CA LEU A 132 -1.61 -25.73 21.23
C LEU A 132 -0.50 -25.38 22.23
N SER A 133 -0.02 -26.34 23.00
CA SER A 133 1.01 -26.12 24.03
C SER A 133 2.37 -25.76 23.42
N ILE A 134 2.77 -26.40 22.32
CA ILE A 134 3.97 -26.03 21.56
C ILE A 134 3.86 -24.61 21.02
N SER A 135 2.73 -24.26 20.39
CA SER A 135 2.51 -22.89 19.91
C SER A 135 2.53 -21.88 21.05
N GLN A 136 1.89 -22.19 22.18
CA GLN A 136 1.84 -21.30 23.32
C GLN A 136 3.23 -21.06 23.91
N GLN A 137 4.06 -22.10 24.00
CA GLN A 137 5.41 -22.01 24.55
C GLN A 137 6.37 -21.30 23.61
N TYR A 138 6.37 -21.65 22.32
CA TYR A 138 7.44 -21.27 21.39
C TYR A 138 7.08 -20.18 20.39
N ALA A 139 5.80 -19.84 20.22
CA ALA A 139 5.40 -18.64 19.48
C ALA A 139 4.91 -17.52 20.40
N VAL A 140 4.04 -17.83 21.37
CA VAL A 140 3.39 -16.79 22.20
C VAL A 140 4.27 -16.38 23.39
N GLN A 141 4.77 -17.34 24.16
CA GLN A 141 5.51 -17.04 25.39
C GLN A 141 6.95 -16.61 25.13
N SER A 142 7.64 -17.21 24.15
CA SER A 142 8.95 -16.78 23.68
C SER A 142 8.95 -15.32 23.23
N GLN A 143 7.95 -14.91 22.43
CA GLN A 143 7.81 -13.53 21.96
C GLN A 143 7.46 -12.58 23.11
N LYS A 144 6.58 -12.98 24.05
CA LYS A 144 6.30 -12.17 25.26
C LYS A 144 7.52 -12.03 26.18
N LEU A 145 8.30 -13.10 26.38
CA LEU A 145 9.56 -13.08 27.12
C LEU A 145 10.60 -12.21 26.42
N TYR A 146 10.65 -12.25 25.08
CA TYR A 146 11.51 -11.38 24.28
C TYR A 146 11.15 -9.91 24.46
N GLU A 147 9.86 -9.55 24.34
CA GLU A 147 9.41 -8.18 24.56
C GLU A 147 9.62 -7.73 26.02
N GLN A 148 9.38 -8.62 26.99
CA GLN A 148 9.66 -8.32 28.39
C GLN A 148 11.15 -8.12 28.65
N PHE A 149 12.01 -9.00 28.13
CA PHE A 149 13.47 -8.87 28.21
C PHE A 149 13.95 -7.58 27.53
N LYS A 150 13.39 -7.25 26.37
CA LYS A 150 13.66 -6.00 25.65
C LYS A 150 13.29 -4.77 26.49
N MET A 151 12.11 -4.77 27.11
CA MET A 151 11.66 -3.69 28.00
C MET A 151 12.49 -3.59 29.28
N ASP A 152 12.88 -4.72 29.88
CA ASP A 152 13.77 -4.75 31.05
C ASP A 152 15.17 -4.22 30.72
N LYS A 153 15.68 -4.52 29.52
CA LYS A 153 16.95 -3.97 29.03
C LYS A 153 16.88 -2.46 28.75
N LEU A 154 15.79 -1.99 28.13
CA LEU A 154 15.53 -0.57 27.94
C LEU A 154 15.39 0.18 29.27
N PHE A 155 14.70 -0.41 30.24
CA PHE A 155 14.55 0.15 31.58
C PHE A 155 15.89 0.18 32.33
N GLN A 156 16.65 -0.92 32.33
CA GLN A 156 17.99 -1.00 32.93
C GLN A 156 18.91 0.09 32.35
N TRP A 157 18.92 0.24 31.03
CA TRP A 157 19.68 1.29 30.37
C TRP A 157 19.23 2.70 30.78
N SER A 158 17.92 2.95 30.83
CA SER A 158 17.37 4.25 31.25
C SER A 158 17.81 4.62 32.67
N VAL A 159 17.77 3.65 33.60
CA VAL A 159 18.26 3.84 34.97
C VAL A 159 19.76 4.17 34.98
N GLU A 160 20.58 3.35 34.31
CA GLU A 160 22.04 3.54 34.20
C GLU A 160 22.45 4.90 33.60
N ASN A 161 21.62 5.48 32.73
CA ASN A 161 21.89 6.77 32.06
C ASN A 161 21.14 7.96 32.67
N SER A 162 20.30 7.74 33.68
CA SER A 162 19.56 8.80 34.38
C SER A 162 20.33 9.40 35.56
N GLU A 163 21.38 8.73 36.06
CA GLU A 163 22.26 9.22 37.12
C GLU A 163 23.61 9.71 36.58
N SER A 164 23.58 10.80 35.80
CA SER A 164 24.77 11.65 35.61
C SER A 164 24.36 13.09 35.30
N SER A 165 23.91 13.79 36.34
CA SER A 165 23.87 15.25 36.33
C SER A 165 25.31 15.79 36.41
N ASN A 166 25.74 16.48 35.34
CA ASN A 166 26.90 17.39 35.20
C ASN A 166 28.06 17.01 34.27
N GLU A 167 27.90 16.11 33.28
CA GLU A 167 28.84 16.06 32.15
C GLU A 167 28.11 15.94 30.81
N THR A 168 28.73 16.52 29.76
CA THR A 168 28.27 16.52 28.36
C THR A 168 27.73 15.16 27.90
N PRO A 169 26.67 15.12 27.06
CA PRO A 169 26.04 13.87 26.65
C PRO A 169 27.09 12.95 26.01
N GLN A 170 27.43 11.85 26.69
CA GLN A 170 28.30 10.82 26.15
C GLN A 170 27.57 10.18 24.97
N THR A 171 28.22 10.22 23.81
CA THR A 171 27.77 9.57 22.58
C THR A 171 27.54 8.08 22.78
N LEU A 172 26.50 7.54 22.14
CA LEU A 172 26.00 6.16 22.02
C LEU A 172 27.07 5.07 21.70
N ASN A 173 28.17 4.97 22.45
CA ASN A 173 29.34 4.19 22.05
C ASN A 173 29.44 2.78 22.68
N ASN A 174 28.49 2.36 23.53
CA ASN A 174 28.66 1.15 24.35
C ASN A 174 27.57 0.07 24.20
N LEU A 175 26.75 0.11 23.14
CA LEU A 175 25.92 -1.02 22.76
C LEU A 175 26.43 -1.58 21.43
N ASP A 176 26.62 -2.90 21.36
CA ASP A 176 26.97 -3.59 20.12
C ASP A 176 25.92 -3.25 19.05
N PRO A 177 26.30 -2.72 17.88
CA PRO A 177 25.37 -2.42 16.79
C PRO A 177 24.46 -3.60 16.42
N GLU A 178 24.94 -4.84 16.54
CA GLU A 178 24.10 -6.03 16.30
C GLU A 178 22.99 -6.19 17.34
N ILE A 179 23.25 -5.83 18.61
CA ILE A 179 22.27 -5.87 19.69
C ILE A 179 21.26 -4.72 19.52
N ILE A 180 21.70 -3.55 19.07
CA ILE A 180 20.81 -2.42 18.74
C ILE A 180 19.88 -2.80 17.59
N ASP A 181 20.40 -3.37 16.51
CA ASP A 181 19.61 -3.83 15.35
C ASP A 181 18.65 -4.97 15.72
N HIS A 182 19.05 -5.88 16.63
CA HIS A 182 18.17 -6.92 17.14
C HIS A 182 17.02 -6.34 17.99
N ILE A 183 17.32 -5.32 18.80
CA ILE A 183 16.36 -4.70 19.73
C ILE A 183 15.41 -3.72 19.03
N LEU A 184 15.90 -2.88 18.12
CA LEU A 184 15.15 -1.81 17.46
C LEU A 184 14.70 -2.17 16.04
N GLY A 185 15.20 -3.27 15.47
CA GLY A 185 15.12 -3.53 14.04
C GLY A 185 16.16 -2.70 13.27
N LYS A 186 16.34 -3.00 11.98
CA LYS A 186 17.16 -2.16 11.10
C LYS A 186 16.57 -0.76 11.05
N SER A 187 17.42 0.26 11.16
CA SER A 187 16.98 1.64 10.89
C SER A 187 16.41 1.78 9.49
N ASP A 188 15.45 2.69 9.31
CA ASP A 188 14.84 2.96 8.01
C ASP A 188 15.88 3.40 6.97
N ALA A 189 16.91 4.15 7.38
CA ALA A 189 18.04 4.52 6.53
C ALA A 189 18.79 3.29 5.95
N VAL A 190 18.97 2.23 6.74
CA VAL A 190 19.56 0.97 6.26
C VAL A 190 18.59 0.25 5.32
N ARG A 191 17.31 0.15 5.70
CA ARG A 191 16.27 -0.50 4.88
C ARG A 191 16.14 0.15 3.50
N MET A 192 16.12 1.48 3.44
CA MET A 192 16.06 2.23 2.18
C MET A 192 17.26 1.93 1.26
N LYS A 193 18.47 1.82 1.82
CA LYS A 193 19.66 1.45 1.04
C LYS A 193 19.56 0.02 0.50
N GLU A 194 19.14 -0.92 1.33
CA GLU A 194 18.97 -2.32 0.91
C GLU A 194 17.94 -2.46 -0.21
N ILE A 195 16.80 -1.77 -0.11
CA ILE A 195 15.80 -1.74 -1.18
C ILE A 195 16.39 -1.23 -2.49
N VAL A 196 17.15 -0.13 -2.45
CA VAL A 196 17.79 0.41 -3.66
C VAL A 196 18.74 -0.61 -4.29
N GLU A 197 19.47 -1.40 -3.49
CA GLU A 197 20.32 -2.47 -4.01
C GLU A 197 19.51 -3.63 -4.59
N ILE A 198 18.39 -4.03 -3.99
CA ILE A 198 17.46 -5.04 -4.53
C ILE A 198 16.95 -4.63 -5.92
N VAL A 199 16.52 -3.37 -6.08
CA VAL A 199 16.01 -2.87 -7.36
C VAL A 199 17.11 -2.85 -8.44
N LEU A 200 18.35 -2.59 -8.05
CA LEU A 200 19.51 -2.58 -8.94
C LEU A 200 20.02 -3.98 -9.32
N ASP A 201 19.74 -5.03 -8.53
CA ASP A 201 20.26 -6.38 -8.82
C ASP A 201 19.56 -6.97 -10.06
N PRO A 202 20.29 -7.28 -11.15
CA PRO A 202 19.70 -7.89 -12.34
C PRO A 202 19.21 -9.33 -12.12
N LYS A 203 19.53 -9.97 -11.00
CA LYS A 203 19.09 -11.33 -10.65
C LYS A 203 17.74 -11.34 -9.92
N GLU A 204 17.35 -10.22 -9.33
CA GLU A 204 16.07 -10.10 -8.64
C GLU A 204 14.90 -10.11 -9.63
N THR A 205 13.79 -10.72 -9.23
CA THR A 205 12.58 -10.79 -10.06
C THR A 205 11.87 -9.45 -10.11
N VAL A 206 11.06 -9.22 -11.14
CA VAL A 206 10.24 -8.00 -11.25
C VAL A 206 9.34 -7.86 -10.01
N ASP A 207 8.64 -8.93 -9.61
CA ASP A 207 7.78 -8.94 -8.41
C ASP A 207 8.56 -8.60 -7.13
N SER A 208 9.78 -9.10 -6.97
CA SER A 208 10.64 -8.78 -5.81
C SER A 208 10.98 -7.29 -5.78
N LYS A 209 11.31 -6.71 -6.94
CA LYS A 209 11.60 -5.28 -7.08
C LYS A 209 10.37 -4.40 -6.88
N GLU A 210 9.20 -4.84 -7.32
CA GLU A 210 7.93 -4.16 -7.08
C GLU A 210 7.63 -4.10 -5.58
N ASN A 211 7.68 -5.24 -4.88
CA ASN A 211 7.49 -5.29 -3.42
C ASN A 211 8.51 -4.40 -2.70
N ALA A 212 9.78 -4.41 -3.14
CA ALA A 212 10.81 -3.56 -2.55
C ALA A 212 10.49 -2.06 -2.76
N LEU A 213 10.05 -1.66 -3.96
CA LEU A 213 9.66 -0.27 -4.22
C LEU A 213 8.40 0.14 -3.44
N ASP A 214 7.45 -0.76 -3.21
CA ASP A 214 6.30 -0.53 -2.32
C ASP A 214 6.77 -0.31 -0.88
N ASP A 215 7.69 -1.15 -0.38
CA ASP A 215 8.28 -0.95 0.95
C ASP A 215 9.00 0.40 1.07
N LEU A 216 9.72 0.82 0.02
CA LEU A 216 10.38 2.13 0.00
C LEU A 216 9.36 3.27 -0.02
N GLU A 217 8.25 3.10 -0.75
CA GLU A 217 7.17 4.09 -0.78
C GLU A 217 6.58 4.30 0.60
N MET A 218 6.27 3.22 1.33
CA MET A 218 5.79 3.30 2.72
C MET A 218 6.80 3.98 3.65
N LEU A 219 8.10 3.68 3.50
CA LEU A 219 9.13 4.30 4.33
C LEU A 219 9.21 5.81 4.11
N VAL A 220 9.09 6.28 2.87
CA VAL A 220 9.21 7.70 2.52
C VAL A 220 7.91 8.49 2.73
N GLU A 221 6.83 7.85 3.18
CA GLU A 221 5.69 8.57 3.77
C GLU A 221 6.10 9.37 5.01
N GLN A 222 7.14 8.92 5.73
CA GLN A 222 7.75 9.67 6.82
C GLN A 222 8.67 10.77 6.26
N ILE A 223 8.40 12.01 6.65
CA ILE A 223 9.11 13.20 6.15
C ILE A 223 10.63 13.13 6.39
N ASP A 224 11.06 12.56 7.52
CA ASP A 224 12.48 12.41 7.83
C ASP A 224 13.16 11.41 6.87
N ASN A 225 12.55 10.25 6.63
CA ASN A 225 13.03 9.26 5.67
C ASN A 225 13.07 9.83 4.24
N ALA A 226 12.04 10.57 3.83
CA ALA A 226 12.02 11.26 2.53
C ALA A 226 13.18 12.25 2.37
N ASN A 227 13.54 12.98 3.44
CA ASN A 227 14.69 13.88 3.44
C ASN A 227 16.02 13.13 3.41
N ASP A 228 16.08 11.97 4.07
CA ASP A 228 17.27 11.13 4.10
C ASP A 228 17.64 10.55 2.73
N ILE A 229 16.72 10.53 1.75
CA ILE A 229 17.05 10.22 0.35
C ILE A 229 18.19 11.12 -0.15
N GLU A 230 18.17 12.43 0.12
CA GLU A 230 19.27 13.33 -0.26
C GLU A 230 20.49 13.14 0.65
N ASN A 231 20.30 13.01 1.96
CA ASN A 231 21.41 12.85 2.91
C ASN A 231 22.23 11.59 2.61
N MET A 232 21.58 10.54 2.11
CA MET A 232 22.20 9.27 1.71
C MET A 232 22.58 9.23 0.22
N ASN A 233 22.36 10.31 -0.53
CA ASN A 233 22.61 10.42 -1.96
C ASN A 233 21.94 9.31 -2.80
N LEU A 234 20.70 8.97 -2.46
CA LEU A 234 19.90 7.95 -3.15
C LEU A 234 19.14 8.49 -4.36
N TRP A 235 18.89 9.79 -4.46
CA TRP A 235 18.14 10.39 -5.58
C TRP A 235 18.64 9.98 -6.97
N PRO A 236 19.95 10.00 -7.29
CA PRO A 236 20.41 9.57 -8.62
C PRO A 236 20.04 8.12 -8.95
N LYS A 237 20.09 7.23 -7.95
CA LYS A 237 19.70 5.81 -8.12
C LYS A 237 18.19 5.69 -8.32
N ILE A 238 17.39 6.31 -7.46
CA ILE A 238 15.92 6.30 -7.56
C ILE A 238 15.47 6.90 -8.90
N LEU A 239 16.06 8.01 -9.35
CA LEU A 239 15.75 8.63 -10.63
C LEU A 239 16.12 7.73 -11.83
N SER A 240 17.13 6.88 -11.70
CA SER A 240 17.45 5.91 -12.76
C SER A 240 16.34 4.86 -12.94
N PHE A 241 15.57 4.56 -11.88
CA PHE A 241 14.50 3.58 -11.93
C PHE A 241 13.31 4.01 -12.80
N LEU A 242 13.16 5.32 -13.03
CA LEU A 242 12.16 5.89 -13.95
C LEU A 242 12.43 5.51 -15.42
N SER A 243 13.58 4.89 -15.72
CA SER A 243 13.96 4.43 -17.06
C SER A 243 14.01 2.90 -17.18
N LEU A 244 13.57 2.16 -16.16
CA LEU A 244 13.55 0.70 -16.20
C LEU A 244 12.63 0.18 -17.31
N PRO A 245 12.95 -0.99 -17.92
CA PRO A 245 12.20 -1.50 -19.05
C PRO A 245 10.74 -1.83 -18.71
N GLU A 246 10.47 -2.30 -17.50
CA GLU A 246 9.15 -2.68 -17.03
C GLU A 246 8.33 -1.44 -16.63
N ALA A 247 7.14 -1.27 -17.23
CA ALA A 247 6.26 -0.14 -16.94
C ALA A 247 5.81 -0.11 -15.47
N SER A 248 5.58 -1.28 -14.88
CA SER A 248 5.21 -1.41 -13.47
C SER A 248 6.32 -0.91 -12.53
N LEU A 249 7.59 -1.24 -12.79
CA LEU A 249 8.71 -0.72 -12.00
C LEU A 249 8.86 0.80 -12.15
N ARG A 250 8.70 1.35 -13.37
CA ARG A 250 8.66 2.81 -13.56
C ARG A 250 7.54 3.44 -12.75
N LYS A 251 6.34 2.86 -12.77
CA LYS A 251 5.18 3.34 -11.98
C LYS A 251 5.49 3.36 -10.48
N HIS A 252 6.02 2.29 -9.90
CA HIS A 252 6.37 2.22 -8.48
C HIS A 252 7.47 3.22 -8.12
N ALA A 253 8.51 3.35 -8.94
CA ALA A 253 9.58 4.32 -8.71
C ALA A 253 9.08 5.79 -8.75
N ILE A 254 8.18 6.13 -9.68
CA ILE A 254 7.54 7.45 -9.72
C ILE A 254 6.66 7.66 -8.49
N TRP A 255 6.00 6.60 -7.99
CA TRP A 255 5.20 6.67 -6.79
C TRP A 255 6.07 7.02 -5.56
N VAL A 256 7.18 6.33 -5.35
CA VAL A 256 8.19 6.68 -4.33
C VAL A 256 8.59 8.16 -4.44
N CYS A 257 8.90 8.63 -5.66
CA CYS A 257 9.27 10.03 -5.87
C CYS A 257 8.15 10.99 -5.47
N GLY A 258 6.91 10.71 -5.89
CA GLY A 258 5.74 11.53 -5.59
C GLY A 258 5.44 11.61 -4.09
N THR A 259 5.51 10.48 -3.39
CA THR A 259 5.30 10.40 -1.94
C THR A 259 6.37 11.17 -1.19
N ALA A 260 7.64 10.99 -1.53
CA ALA A 260 8.75 11.69 -0.87
C ALA A 260 8.67 13.22 -0.99
N VAL A 261 8.20 13.75 -2.12
CA VAL A 261 8.10 15.20 -2.35
C VAL A 261 6.80 15.82 -1.84
N GLN A 262 5.79 15.02 -1.49
CA GLN A 262 4.46 15.52 -1.16
C GLN A 262 4.50 16.42 0.09
N ASN A 263 4.20 17.71 -0.10
CA ASN A 263 4.24 18.73 0.97
C ASN A 263 5.58 18.81 1.72
N ASN A 264 6.70 18.45 1.07
CA ASN A 264 8.02 18.42 1.68
C ASN A 264 9.02 19.28 0.89
N ILE A 265 9.19 20.55 1.29
CA ILE A 265 10.00 21.53 0.55
C ILE A 265 11.48 21.11 0.38
N ARG A 266 12.03 20.36 1.33
CA ARG A 266 13.42 19.88 1.28
C ARG A 266 13.58 18.79 0.22
N ALA A 267 12.72 17.78 0.26
CA ALA A 267 12.69 16.72 -0.75
C ALA A 267 12.33 17.27 -2.14
N GLN A 268 11.35 18.17 -2.26
CA GLN A 268 10.99 18.82 -3.53
C GLN A 268 12.20 19.55 -4.16
N LYS A 269 12.95 20.31 -3.34
CA LYS A 269 14.15 21.00 -3.81
C LYS A 269 15.21 20.01 -4.28
N ALA A 270 15.53 19.01 -3.46
CA ALA A 270 16.53 18.00 -3.81
C ALA A 270 16.14 17.26 -5.11
N PHE A 271 14.91 16.79 -5.21
CA PHE A 271 14.36 16.13 -6.41
C PHE A 271 14.49 17.02 -7.66
N THR A 272 14.12 18.29 -7.55
CA THR A 272 14.19 19.25 -8.67
C THR A 272 15.63 19.52 -9.08
N ASP A 273 16.54 19.73 -8.13
CA ASP A 273 17.97 19.99 -8.38
C ASP A 273 18.67 18.81 -9.09
N LYS A 274 18.20 17.57 -8.85
CA LYS A 274 18.70 16.36 -9.54
C LYS A 274 18.02 16.12 -10.89
N GLY A 275 17.17 17.04 -11.35
CA GLY A 275 16.49 16.96 -12.66
C GLY A 275 15.23 16.11 -12.67
N GLY A 276 14.71 15.69 -11.50
CA GLY A 276 13.53 14.84 -11.39
C GLY A 276 12.29 15.42 -12.08
N LEU A 277 12.05 16.73 -11.92
CA LEU A 277 10.93 17.42 -12.57
C LEU A 277 10.99 17.30 -14.09
N LYS A 278 12.18 17.46 -14.68
CA LYS A 278 12.39 17.33 -16.13
C LYS A 278 12.11 15.91 -16.61
N ILE A 279 12.62 14.89 -15.90
CA ILE A 279 12.37 13.48 -16.23
C ILE A 279 10.86 13.18 -16.23
N LEU A 280 10.12 13.64 -15.21
CA LEU A 280 8.68 13.44 -15.16
C LEU A 280 7.94 14.14 -16.31
N MET A 281 8.35 15.35 -16.69
CA MET A 281 7.76 16.04 -17.85
C MET A 281 8.03 15.31 -19.15
N ASP A 282 9.22 14.73 -19.33
CA ASP A 282 9.55 13.94 -20.51
C ASP A 282 8.70 12.64 -20.58
N ILE A 283 8.47 11.99 -19.43
CA ILE A 283 7.56 10.83 -19.32
C ILE A 283 6.12 11.20 -19.69
N LEU A 284 5.62 12.37 -19.27
CA LEU A 284 4.26 12.81 -19.62
C LEU A 284 4.07 13.07 -21.11
N LYS A 285 5.10 13.64 -21.76
CA LYS A 285 5.11 13.97 -23.19
C LYS A 285 5.15 12.73 -24.08
N ASP A 286 5.74 11.64 -23.61
CA ASP A 286 5.87 10.41 -24.38
C ASP A 286 4.52 9.66 -24.46
N SER A 287 3.84 9.78 -25.59
CA SER A 287 2.57 9.10 -25.86
C SER A 287 2.70 7.58 -26.01
N HIS A 288 3.93 7.05 -26.06
CA HIS A 288 4.17 5.59 -26.05
C HIS A 288 4.34 5.03 -24.65
N GLN A 289 4.39 5.87 -23.62
CA GLN A 289 4.38 5.42 -22.24
C GLN A 289 3.01 4.88 -21.85
N ASP A 290 3.03 3.93 -20.91
CA ASP A 290 1.83 3.41 -20.28
C ASP A 290 1.05 4.52 -19.54
N ASP A 291 -0.27 4.52 -19.66
CA ASP A 291 -1.11 5.57 -19.09
C ASP A 291 -1.08 5.58 -17.56
N GLU A 292 -0.87 4.44 -16.88
CA GLU A 292 -0.69 4.43 -15.43
C GLU A 292 0.62 5.11 -15.02
N VAL A 293 1.70 4.88 -15.80
CA VAL A 293 3.00 5.54 -15.59
C VAL A 293 2.85 7.06 -15.77
N ARG A 294 2.20 7.50 -16.85
CA ARG A 294 1.94 8.93 -17.10
C ARG A 294 1.02 9.53 -16.03
N SER A 295 -0.03 8.83 -15.64
CA SER A 295 -0.95 9.23 -14.56
C SER A 295 -0.25 9.35 -13.20
N LYS A 296 0.77 8.52 -12.94
CA LYS A 296 1.61 8.61 -11.73
C LYS A 296 2.64 9.75 -11.84
N ALA A 297 3.18 10.02 -13.03
CA ALA A 297 4.05 11.17 -13.26
C ALA A 297 3.33 12.51 -13.02
N LEU A 298 2.05 12.63 -13.43
CA LEU A 298 1.20 13.79 -13.10
C LEU A 298 1.06 13.97 -11.58
N TYR A 299 0.87 12.88 -10.83
CA TYR A 299 0.79 12.91 -9.37
C TYR A 299 2.09 13.45 -8.75
N ALA A 300 3.24 12.92 -9.17
CA ALA A 300 4.54 13.35 -8.66
C ALA A 300 4.89 14.80 -9.05
N ILE A 301 4.54 15.25 -10.26
CA ILE A 301 4.68 16.65 -10.68
C ILE A 301 3.83 17.57 -9.80
N SER A 302 2.56 17.23 -9.59
CA SER A 302 1.67 18.00 -8.72
C SER A 302 2.25 18.12 -7.31
N GLY A 303 2.71 17.00 -6.73
CA GLY A 303 3.39 17.00 -5.42
C GLY A 303 4.68 17.83 -5.39
N THR A 304 5.43 17.88 -6.50
CA THR A 304 6.69 18.62 -6.61
C THR A 304 6.48 20.14 -6.63
N ILE A 305 5.51 20.62 -7.42
CA ILE A 305 5.30 22.06 -7.65
C ILE A 305 4.35 22.69 -6.61
N LYS A 306 3.55 21.88 -5.91
CA LYS A 306 2.59 22.37 -4.92
C LYS A 306 3.31 23.03 -3.74
N HIS A 307 2.87 24.25 -3.41
CA HIS A 307 3.45 25.11 -2.37
C HIS A 307 4.96 25.36 -2.54
N ASN A 308 5.48 25.26 -3.77
CA ASN A 308 6.89 25.43 -4.09
C ASN A 308 7.08 26.35 -5.31
N ALA A 309 7.20 27.64 -5.04
CA ALA A 309 7.34 28.66 -6.09
C ALA A 309 8.57 28.44 -7.00
N PRO A 310 9.78 28.10 -6.50
CA PRO A 310 10.91 27.78 -7.36
C PRO A 310 10.65 26.61 -8.33
N ALA A 311 10.06 25.51 -7.85
CA ALA A 311 9.73 24.36 -8.70
C ALA A 311 8.64 24.70 -9.73
N LEU A 312 7.62 25.49 -9.33
CA LEU A 312 6.60 25.97 -10.25
C LEU A 312 7.17 26.86 -11.35
N ALA A 313 8.07 27.79 -11.00
CA ALA A 313 8.73 28.65 -11.99
C ALA A 313 9.58 27.83 -12.97
N GLN A 314 10.24 26.77 -12.49
CA GLN A 314 11.00 25.85 -13.36
C GLN A 314 10.06 25.03 -14.26
N PHE A 315 8.93 24.54 -13.72
CA PHE A 315 7.89 23.86 -14.49
C PHE A 315 7.34 24.75 -15.62
N GLU A 316 7.04 26.01 -15.33
CA GLU A 316 6.60 26.98 -16.34
C GLU A 316 7.66 27.17 -17.43
N LYS A 317 8.91 27.46 -17.01
CA LYS A 317 10.03 27.68 -17.92
C LYS A 317 10.29 26.51 -18.87
N ASP A 318 10.05 25.28 -18.41
CA ASP A 318 10.24 24.06 -19.20
C ASP A 318 9.01 23.68 -20.05
N GLY A 319 8.02 24.57 -20.15
CA GLY A 319 6.81 24.38 -20.96
C GLY A 319 5.77 23.48 -20.31
N GLY A 320 5.70 23.44 -18.97
CA GLY A 320 4.78 22.59 -18.24
C GLY A 320 3.31 22.77 -18.63
N TYR A 321 2.88 24.02 -18.87
CA TYR A 321 1.53 24.31 -19.36
C TYR A 321 1.25 23.75 -20.76
N ASP A 322 2.25 23.73 -21.65
CA ASP A 322 2.13 23.10 -22.97
C ASP A 322 1.97 21.58 -22.87
N VAL A 323 2.66 20.95 -21.91
CA VAL A 323 2.49 19.52 -21.63
C VAL A 323 1.08 19.24 -21.17
N LEU A 324 0.56 19.99 -20.20
CA LEU A 324 -0.80 19.80 -19.69
C LEU A 324 -1.85 20.03 -20.79
N LEU A 325 -1.67 21.06 -21.63
CA LEU A 325 -2.54 21.27 -22.79
C LEU A 325 -2.51 20.07 -23.75
N SER A 326 -1.32 19.56 -24.07
CA SER A 326 -1.18 18.39 -24.92
C SER A 326 -1.92 17.18 -24.35
N LEU A 327 -1.86 16.96 -23.03
CA LEU A 327 -2.60 15.87 -22.37
C LEU A 327 -4.11 16.03 -22.54
N LEU A 328 -4.65 17.23 -22.35
CA LEU A 328 -6.08 17.50 -22.56
C LEU A 328 -6.51 17.24 -24.02
N ALA A 329 -5.63 17.52 -24.98
CA ALA A 329 -5.93 17.40 -26.40
C ALA A 329 -5.77 15.97 -26.95
N THR A 330 -4.83 15.19 -26.43
CA THR A 330 -4.42 13.90 -27.04
C THR A 330 -4.71 12.67 -26.19
N SER A 331 -5.01 12.81 -24.90
CA SER A 331 -5.28 11.67 -24.01
C SER A 331 -6.73 11.23 -24.09
N ASP A 332 -6.96 9.92 -24.19
CA ASP A 332 -8.29 9.31 -24.03
C ASP A 332 -8.47 8.69 -22.62
N ASP A 333 -7.40 8.55 -21.84
CA ASP A 333 -7.48 8.05 -20.47
C ASP A 333 -8.12 9.09 -19.54
N LEU A 334 -9.25 8.73 -18.94
CA LEU A 334 -10.02 9.61 -18.07
C LEU A 334 -9.28 9.93 -16.77
N SER A 335 -8.41 9.04 -16.27
CA SER A 335 -7.63 9.30 -15.05
C SER A 335 -6.63 10.44 -15.27
N ILE A 336 -5.92 10.44 -16.39
CA ILE A 336 -5.02 11.51 -16.82
C ILE A 336 -5.80 12.81 -17.02
N LEU A 337 -6.93 12.78 -17.75
CA LEU A 337 -7.74 13.97 -18.01
C LEU A 337 -8.23 14.62 -16.70
N ARG A 338 -8.81 13.84 -15.79
CA ARG A 338 -9.29 14.32 -14.48
C ARG A 338 -8.16 14.93 -13.65
N LYS A 339 -7.01 14.27 -13.57
CA LYS A 339 -5.83 14.80 -12.85
C LYS A 339 -5.28 16.08 -13.49
N THR A 340 -5.30 16.17 -14.82
CA THR A 340 -4.82 17.35 -15.55
C THR A 340 -5.71 18.56 -15.29
N VAL A 341 -7.03 18.40 -15.38
CA VAL A 341 -7.99 19.47 -15.05
C VAL A 341 -7.86 19.88 -13.57
N PHE A 342 -7.74 18.91 -12.66
CA PHE A 342 -7.54 19.18 -11.24
C PHE A 342 -6.24 19.97 -10.98
N LEU A 343 -5.17 19.67 -11.72
CA LEU A 343 -3.91 20.40 -11.62
C LEU A 343 -4.08 21.85 -12.08
N PHE A 344 -4.82 22.12 -13.16
CA PHE A 344 -5.15 23.51 -13.56
C PHE A 344 -5.90 24.27 -12.47
N ASN A 345 -6.91 23.66 -11.84
CA ASN A 345 -7.60 24.25 -10.70
C ASN A 345 -6.64 24.56 -9.54
N THR A 346 -5.73 23.62 -9.24
CA THR A 346 -4.71 23.81 -8.19
C THR A 346 -3.76 24.96 -8.53
N LEU A 347 -3.35 25.08 -9.80
CA LEU A 347 -2.47 26.15 -10.28
C LEU A 347 -3.15 27.52 -10.24
N LEU A 348 -4.45 27.60 -10.54
CA LEU A 348 -5.24 28.83 -10.37
C LEU A 348 -5.26 29.30 -8.91
N ILE A 349 -5.36 28.37 -7.96
CA ILE A 349 -5.34 28.71 -6.53
C ILE A 349 -3.93 29.13 -6.07
N GLN A 350 -2.89 28.46 -6.56
CA GLN A 350 -1.52 28.70 -6.13
C GLN A 350 -0.86 29.94 -6.76
N ASP A 351 -1.06 30.14 -8.06
CA ASP A 351 -0.54 31.28 -8.83
C ASP A 351 -1.59 31.74 -9.87
N PRO A 352 -2.62 32.47 -9.44
CA PRO A 352 -3.74 32.83 -10.30
C PRO A 352 -3.32 33.69 -11.48
N THR A 353 -2.32 34.57 -11.31
CA THR A 353 -1.94 35.51 -12.36
C THR A 353 -1.30 34.79 -13.54
N VAL A 354 -0.35 33.90 -13.26
CA VAL A 354 0.32 33.10 -14.30
C VAL A 354 -0.66 32.09 -14.89
N ALA A 355 -1.38 31.34 -14.05
CA ALA A 355 -2.31 30.31 -14.52
C ALA A 355 -3.41 30.86 -15.44
N THR A 356 -4.05 31.98 -15.06
CA THR A 356 -5.06 32.64 -15.89
C THR A 356 -4.49 33.17 -17.20
N THR A 357 -3.27 33.70 -17.20
CA THR A 357 -2.57 34.13 -18.43
C THR A 357 -2.34 32.94 -19.37
N GLN A 358 -1.80 31.84 -18.83
CA GLN A 358 -1.52 30.62 -19.59
C GLN A 358 -2.81 29.98 -20.14
N ILE A 359 -3.89 29.93 -19.35
CA ILE A 359 -5.21 29.43 -19.79
C ILE A 359 -5.72 30.21 -21.01
N LYS A 360 -5.62 31.54 -20.96
CA LYS A 360 -6.06 32.42 -22.04
C LYS A 360 -5.19 32.27 -23.29
N GLU A 361 -3.88 32.45 -23.15
CA GLU A 361 -2.95 32.48 -24.28
C GLU A 361 -2.89 31.15 -25.04
N LYS A 362 -3.06 30.04 -24.31
CA LYS A 362 -3.03 28.69 -24.89
C LYS A 362 -4.41 28.13 -25.22
N SER A 363 -5.47 28.92 -25.06
CA SER A 363 -6.87 28.51 -25.32
C SER A 363 -7.25 27.20 -24.61
N ILE A 364 -6.85 27.05 -23.35
CA ILE A 364 -7.11 25.83 -22.55
C ILE A 364 -8.62 25.64 -22.31
N ASN A 365 -9.37 26.73 -22.16
CA ASN A 365 -10.83 26.70 -21.99
C ASN A 365 -11.54 26.01 -23.16
N LYS A 366 -11.06 26.22 -24.39
CA LYS A 366 -11.54 25.46 -25.56
C LYS A 366 -11.37 23.96 -25.41
N GLN A 367 -10.27 23.48 -24.81
CA GLN A 367 -10.09 22.06 -24.55
C GLN A 367 -11.00 21.55 -23.43
N PHE A 368 -11.23 22.33 -22.37
CA PHE A 368 -12.23 21.97 -21.36
C PHE A 368 -13.63 21.82 -21.96
N ILE A 369 -14.03 22.75 -22.84
CA ILE A 369 -15.31 22.67 -23.56
C ILE A 369 -15.37 21.43 -24.46
N ASN A 370 -14.31 21.13 -25.22
CA ASN A 370 -14.23 19.90 -26.02
C ASN A 370 -14.43 18.64 -25.16
N LEU A 371 -13.82 18.59 -23.98
CA LEU A 371 -13.97 17.49 -23.04
C LEU A 371 -15.39 17.39 -22.47
N LEU A 372 -16.05 18.53 -22.18
CA LEU A 372 -17.47 18.53 -21.80
C LEU A 372 -18.37 17.98 -22.93
N ASN A 373 -18.11 18.35 -24.18
CA ASN A 373 -18.84 17.82 -25.33
C ASN A 373 -18.63 16.30 -25.49
N LYS A 374 -17.39 15.83 -25.33
CA LYS A 374 -17.02 14.42 -25.54
C LYS A 374 -17.44 13.52 -24.38
N HIS A 375 -17.20 13.95 -23.13
CA HIS A 375 -17.31 13.11 -21.93
C HIS A 375 -18.40 13.58 -20.97
N GLY A 376 -19.04 14.72 -21.21
CA GLY A 376 -19.97 15.31 -20.24
C GLY A 376 -21.27 14.53 -20.02
N SER A 377 -21.49 13.45 -20.77
CA SER A 377 -22.54 12.48 -20.46
C SER A 377 -22.06 11.20 -19.75
N GLY A 378 -20.76 10.92 -19.77
CA GLY A 378 -20.19 9.64 -19.36
C GLY A 378 -19.28 9.68 -18.12
N ASP A 379 -18.72 10.83 -17.76
CA ASP A 379 -17.82 10.96 -16.60
C ASP A 379 -18.17 12.19 -15.76
N GLU A 380 -18.85 11.96 -14.64
CA GLU A 380 -19.31 13.01 -13.72
C GLU A 380 -18.14 13.72 -13.01
N ASP A 381 -17.08 13.00 -12.63
CA ASP A 381 -15.94 13.57 -11.91
C ASP A 381 -15.12 14.52 -12.80
N LEU A 382 -14.97 14.21 -14.09
CA LEU A 382 -14.34 15.11 -15.06
C LEU A 382 -15.16 16.39 -15.26
N VAL A 383 -16.48 16.26 -15.40
CA VAL A 383 -17.38 17.42 -15.55
C VAL A 383 -17.30 18.32 -14.32
N ASP A 384 -17.31 17.75 -13.11
CA ASP A 384 -17.23 18.49 -11.85
C ASP A 384 -15.93 19.29 -11.80
N LYS A 385 -14.81 18.62 -12.07
CA LYS A 385 -13.49 19.27 -12.09
C LYS A 385 -13.40 20.39 -13.11
N ILE A 386 -13.98 20.21 -14.30
CA ILE A 386 -14.00 21.25 -15.33
C ILE A 386 -14.79 22.48 -14.84
N PHE A 387 -15.99 22.29 -14.32
CA PHE A 387 -16.78 23.43 -13.83
C PHE A 387 -16.17 24.10 -12.60
N ARG A 388 -15.58 23.34 -11.67
CA ARG A 388 -14.81 23.93 -10.55
C ARG A 388 -13.62 24.73 -11.04
N THR A 389 -12.99 24.32 -12.15
CA THR A 389 -11.90 25.06 -12.78
C THR A 389 -12.40 26.37 -13.39
N PHE A 390 -13.52 26.35 -14.12
CA PHE A 390 -14.15 27.59 -14.63
C PHE A 390 -14.54 28.55 -13.50
N LEU A 391 -15.18 28.05 -12.44
CA LEU A 391 -15.56 28.87 -11.29
C LEU A 391 -14.34 29.51 -10.62
N ALA A 392 -13.25 28.75 -10.42
CA ALA A 392 -12.00 29.29 -9.90
C ALA A 392 -11.40 30.37 -10.82
N GLU A 393 -11.41 30.16 -12.13
CA GLU A 393 -10.94 31.13 -13.11
C GLU A 393 -11.76 32.43 -13.08
N PHE A 394 -13.08 32.33 -12.93
CA PHE A 394 -14.00 33.46 -12.95
C PHE A 394 -13.84 34.41 -11.75
N GLN A 395 -13.32 33.91 -10.63
CA GLN A 395 -12.93 34.74 -9.48
C GLN A 395 -11.79 35.71 -9.81
N HIS A 396 -10.99 35.40 -10.83
CA HIS A 396 -9.84 36.21 -11.27
C HIS A 396 -10.18 37.12 -12.47
N SER A 397 -11.47 37.38 -12.72
CA SER A 397 -11.97 38.37 -13.70
C SER A 397 -11.57 38.10 -15.15
N LEU A 398 -11.34 36.84 -15.53
CA LEU A 398 -11.16 36.51 -16.94
C LEU A 398 -12.51 36.50 -17.68
N SER A 399 -12.49 36.99 -18.92
CA SER A 399 -13.60 36.89 -19.86
C SER A 399 -13.34 35.73 -20.81
N LEU A 400 -14.35 34.89 -21.01
CA LEU A 400 -14.39 33.91 -22.08
C LEU A 400 -14.40 34.62 -23.45
N THR A 401 -13.89 33.93 -24.47
CA THR A 401 -14.03 34.37 -25.87
C THR A 401 -15.46 34.18 -26.36
N GLU A 402 -15.83 34.87 -27.44
CA GLU A 402 -17.20 34.76 -28.01
C GLU A 402 -17.53 33.33 -28.43
N ASP A 403 -16.56 32.60 -29.00
CA ASP A 403 -16.73 31.19 -29.37
C ASP A 403 -16.97 30.30 -28.14
N GLU A 404 -16.18 30.48 -27.07
CA GLU A 404 -16.34 29.72 -25.82
C GLU A 404 -17.69 30.00 -25.15
N VAL A 405 -18.15 31.26 -25.15
CA VAL A 405 -19.47 31.64 -24.67
C VAL A 405 -20.57 30.94 -25.47
N ASN A 406 -20.46 30.94 -26.80
CA ASN A 406 -21.46 30.33 -27.67
C ASN A 406 -21.54 28.80 -27.48
N GLU A 407 -20.42 28.12 -27.26
CA GLU A 407 -20.41 26.69 -26.96
C GLU A 407 -21.01 26.40 -25.58
N LEU A 408 -20.60 27.15 -24.54
CA LEU A 408 -21.12 26.95 -23.18
C LEU A 408 -22.61 27.27 -23.06
N LYS A 409 -23.15 28.22 -23.86
CA LYS A 409 -24.61 28.47 -23.97
C LYS A 409 -25.40 27.22 -24.35
N ASN A 410 -24.81 26.33 -25.16
CA ASN A 410 -25.44 25.08 -25.57
C ASN A 410 -25.23 23.96 -24.53
N ILE A 411 -24.08 23.94 -23.85
CA ILE A 411 -23.70 22.88 -22.92
C ILE A 411 -24.33 23.05 -21.52
N LEU A 412 -24.25 24.25 -20.94
CA LEU A 412 -24.64 24.49 -19.55
C LEU A 412 -26.09 24.09 -19.24
N PRO A 413 -27.11 24.41 -20.08
CA PRO A 413 -28.49 23.99 -19.82
C PRO A 413 -28.65 22.47 -19.80
N VAL A 414 -27.94 21.76 -20.67
CA VAL A 414 -27.96 20.28 -20.75
C VAL A 414 -27.34 19.68 -19.50
N MET A 415 -26.18 20.20 -19.08
CA MET A 415 -25.48 19.72 -17.88
C MET A 415 -26.25 20.04 -16.60
N LYS A 416 -26.79 21.26 -16.46
CA LYS A 416 -27.63 21.64 -15.32
C LYS A 416 -28.87 20.77 -15.19
N LYS A 417 -29.55 20.48 -16.31
CA LYS A 417 -30.69 19.55 -16.32
C LYS A 417 -30.31 18.14 -15.90
N LYS A 418 -29.11 17.68 -16.27
CA LYS A 418 -28.63 16.32 -15.98
C LYS A 418 -28.18 16.16 -14.53
N TYR A 419 -27.35 17.07 -14.04
CA TYR A 419 -26.67 16.93 -12.75
C TYR A 419 -27.37 17.66 -11.59
N GLY A 420 -28.08 18.76 -11.88
CA GLY A 420 -28.89 19.49 -10.89
C GLY A 420 -28.10 20.17 -9.77
N ASP A 421 -28.81 20.59 -8.72
CA ASP A 421 -28.26 21.36 -7.60
C ASP A 421 -27.44 20.53 -6.58
N ASN A 422 -27.51 19.19 -6.66
CA ASN A 422 -26.68 18.31 -5.83
C ASN A 422 -25.21 18.26 -6.30
N PHE A 423 -24.96 18.72 -7.53
CA PHE A 423 -23.66 18.67 -8.18
C PHE A 423 -22.91 20.00 -8.06
N LEU A 424 -23.56 21.10 -8.45
CA LEU A 424 -23.15 22.47 -8.15
C LEU A 424 -24.31 23.17 -7.46
N SER A 425 -24.02 24.02 -6.48
CA SER A 425 -25.04 24.84 -5.81
C SER A 425 -25.74 25.78 -6.81
N SER A 426 -26.96 26.20 -6.48
CA SER A 426 -27.70 27.15 -7.33
C SER A 426 -26.95 28.47 -7.54
N THR A 427 -26.12 28.89 -6.58
CA THR A 427 -25.23 30.05 -6.70
C THR A 427 -24.09 29.82 -7.69
N GLU A 428 -23.47 28.64 -7.68
CA GLU A 428 -22.42 28.29 -8.63
C GLU A 428 -22.98 28.16 -10.06
N TRP A 429 -24.17 27.56 -10.22
CA TRP A 429 -24.85 27.53 -11.51
C TRP A 429 -25.16 28.94 -12.03
N ALA A 430 -25.67 29.82 -11.17
CA ALA A 430 -25.95 31.20 -11.55
C ALA A 430 -24.68 31.97 -11.92
N GLU A 431 -23.56 31.69 -11.25
CA GLU A 431 -22.26 32.28 -11.59
C GLU A 431 -21.80 31.84 -12.98
N LEU A 432 -21.83 30.53 -13.28
CA LEU A 432 -21.51 30.01 -14.63
C LEU A 432 -22.41 30.63 -15.71
N GLU A 433 -23.72 30.70 -15.45
CA GLU A 433 -24.70 31.29 -16.37
C GLU A 433 -24.46 32.79 -16.58
N SER A 434 -24.05 33.53 -15.56
CA SER A 434 -23.79 34.98 -15.68
C SER A 434 -22.62 35.30 -16.61
N LYS A 435 -21.65 34.39 -16.76
CA LYS A 435 -20.46 34.56 -17.60
C LYS A 435 -20.71 34.28 -19.08
N ILE A 436 -21.88 33.73 -19.39
CA ILE A 436 -22.29 33.45 -20.76
C ILE A 436 -23.50 34.29 -21.20
N GLN A 437 -23.88 35.34 -20.47
CA GLN A 437 -25.03 36.18 -20.86
C GLN A 437 -24.68 37.19 -21.95
#